data_AF-A0AAX2KUK2-F1
#
_entry.id   AF-A0AAX2KUK2-F1
#
_cell.length_a   1.000
_cell.length_b   1.000
_cell.length_c   1.000
_cell.angle_alpha   90.00
_cell.angle_beta   90.00
_cell.angle_gamma   90.00
#
_symmetry.space_group_name_H-M   'P 1'
#
loop_
_entity.id
_entity.type
_entity.pdbx_description
1 polymer ?
#
loop_
_entity_poly.entity_id
_entity_poly.type
_entity_poly.pdbx_seq_one_letter_code
_entity_poly.pdbx_strand_id
1 'polypeptide(L)'
;MTAGAVVSGAFLGNNISPLSDTTNLAAGIGGVNLFEHILNMMYTVIPAFIISIVGYIFLGHQSGSADLQSVDAMVQTLHQGFWISPITLLPVAVLFLFAWKKVPAIPTLLVGSTVAVILAFINDHHLSLAKVSTILMSGYVADTGDQSIDTLLSRGGIESMLGSAALIILALGLGGLLIKFNIVATLIDKIKGYVNNPAKLIALTALSSVGINLLVGEQYLSIILPGETFKSSFTRLGIDKKYLTRTLADAGRQSTR
;
A
#
# COMPACT_ATOMS: atom_id res chain seq x y z
N MET A 1 16.21 -1.14 -12.88
CA MET A 1 16.64 -0.38 -11.68
C MET A 1 15.58 0.64 -11.27
N THR A 2 15.15 1.54 -12.15
CA THR A 2 14.16 2.59 -11.86
C THR A 2 12.83 2.04 -11.35
N ALA A 3 12.27 1.01 -11.99
CA ALA A 3 11.04 0.36 -11.51
C ALA A 3 11.19 -0.24 -10.10
N GLY A 4 12.33 -0.88 -9.82
CA GLY A 4 12.64 -1.40 -8.48
C GLY A 4 12.72 -0.29 -7.44
N ALA A 5 13.44 0.80 -7.73
CA ALA A 5 13.57 1.93 -6.81
C ALA A 5 12.23 2.61 -6.51
N VAL A 6 11.40 2.80 -7.53
CA VAL A 6 10.04 3.36 -7.39
C VAL A 6 9.15 2.44 -6.56
N VAL A 7 9.18 1.13 -6.84
CA VAL A 7 8.40 0.14 -6.07
C VAL A 7 8.87 0.10 -4.62
N SER A 8 10.17 0.05 -4.34
CA SER A 8 10.73 0.11 -2.99
C SER A 8 10.31 1.37 -2.23
N GLY A 9 10.32 2.53 -2.89
CA GLY A 9 9.86 3.79 -2.31
C GLY A 9 8.36 3.78 -2.01
N ALA A 10 7.54 3.21 -2.89
CA ALA A 10 6.11 3.05 -2.67
C ALA A 10 5.81 2.12 -1.47
N PHE A 11 6.55 1.01 -1.33
CA PHE A 11 6.43 0.12 -0.17
C PHE A 11 6.83 0.80 1.15
N LEU A 12 7.89 1.61 1.13
CA LEU A 12 8.24 2.45 2.28
C LEU A 12 7.08 3.38 2.66
N GLY A 13 6.55 4.11 1.67
CA GLY A 13 5.43 5.04 1.89
C GLY A 13 4.20 4.35 2.46
N ASN A 14 3.86 3.16 1.95
CA ASN A 14 2.75 2.36 2.46
C ASN A 14 2.96 1.95 3.93
N ASN A 15 4.17 1.55 4.32
CA ASN A 15 4.47 1.09 5.68
C ASN A 15 4.41 2.20 6.74
N ILE A 16 4.65 3.46 6.36
CA ILE A 16 4.64 4.61 7.29
C ILE A 16 3.40 5.49 7.15
N SER A 17 2.49 5.15 6.23
CA SER A 17 1.28 5.94 5.98
C SER A 17 0.20 5.64 7.01
N PRO A 18 -0.36 6.67 7.70
CA PRO A 18 -1.50 6.48 8.58
C PRO A 18 -2.81 6.14 7.85
N LEU A 19 -2.84 6.25 6.52
CA LEU A 19 -3.98 5.84 5.68
C LEU A 19 -3.85 4.41 5.20
N SER A 20 -2.69 3.79 5.37
CA SER A 20 -2.49 2.40 4.97
C SER A 20 -3.39 1.50 5.82
N ASP A 21 -4.28 0.82 5.12
CA ASP A 21 -5.21 -0.19 5.61
C ASP A 21 -4.50 -1.31 6.37
N THR A 22 -3.44 -1.87 5.82
CA THR A 22 -2.66 -2.93 6.47
C THR A 22 -1.85 -2.42 7.66
N THR A 23 -1.46 -1.14 7.67
CA THR A 23 -0.83 -0.48 8.83
C THR A 23 -1.82 -0.30 9.96
N ASN A 24 -3.03 0.14 9.64
CA ASN A 24 -4.11 0.28 10.61
C ASN A 24 -4.55 -1.09 11.17
N LEU A 25 -4.69 -2.10 10.30
CA LEU A 25 -5.02 -3.47 10.70
C LEU A 25 -3.98 -4.05 11.67
N ALA A 26 -2.69 -3.98 11.33
CA ALA A 26 -1.63 -4.54 12.18
C ALA A 26 -1.61 -3.88 13.57
N ALA A 27 -1.74 -2.55 13.64
CA ALA A 27 -1.86 -1.81 14.90
C ALA A 27 -3.09 -2.25 15.71
N GLY A 28 -4.25 -2.38 15.04
CA GLY A 28 -5.50 -2.81 15.65
C GLY A 28 -5.44 -4.23 16.25
N ILE A 29 -4.85 -5.19 15.52
CA ILE A 29 -4.71 -6.57 16.00
C ILE A 29 -3.83 -6.64 17.26
N GLY A 30 -2.75 -5.87 17.33
CA GLY A 30 -1.95 -5.80 18.55
C GLY A 30 -2.51 -4.91 19.65
N GLY A 31 -3.55 -4.12 19.38
CA GLY A 31 -4.09 -3.14 20.33
C GLY A 31 -3.09 -2.04 20.68
N VAL A 32 -2.27 -1.62 19.73
CA VAL A 32 -1.25 -0.58 19.89
C VAL A 32 -1.74 0.70 19.22
N ASN A 33 -1.36 1.87 19.76
CA ASN A 33 -1.68 3.13 19.10
C ASN A 33 -1.06 3.18 17.70
N LEU A 34 -1.82 3.62 16.69
CA LEU A 34 -1.35 3.67 15.30
C LEU A 34 -0.03 4.44 15.14
N PHE A 35 0.11 5.58 15.84
CA PHE A 35 1.32 6.40 15.74
C PHE A 35 2.50 5.74 16.45
N GLU A 36 2.25 5.09 17.59
CA GLU A 36 3.28 4.29 18.25
C GLU A 36 3.75 3.14 17.37
N HIS A 37 2.84 2.47 16.66
CA HIS A 37 3.16 1.44 15.69
C HIS A 37 4.02 1.99 14.53
N ILE A 38 3.62 3.11 13.93
CA ILE A 38 4.37 3.76 12.82
C ILE A 38 5.78 4.15 13.29
N LEU A 39 5.90 4.80 14.46
CA LEU A 39 7.20 5.15 15.03
C LEU A 39 8.06 3.91 15.30
N ASN A 40 7.44 2.81 15.78
CA ASN A 40 8.17 1.57 16.00
C ASN A 40 8.59 0.88 14.69
N MET A 41 7.81 1.02 13.61
CA MET A 41 8.15 0.53 12.28
C MET A 41 9.34 1.29 11.66
N MET A 42 9.54 2.57 12.00
CA MET A 42 10.68 3.34 11.48
C MET A 42 12.03 2.68 11.78
N TYR A 43 12.15 1.92 12.88
CA TYR A 43 13.36 1.17 13.22
C TYR A 43 13.74 0.08 12.23
N THR A 44 12.80 -0.47 11.45
CA THR A 44 13.08 -1.48 10.41
C THR A 44 13.02 -0.86 9.02
N VAL A 45 12.07 0.05 8.79
CA VAL A 45 11.86 0.69 7.48
C VAL A 45 12.99 1.64 7.10
N ILE A 46 13.48 2.49 8.01
CA ILE A 46 14.55 3.46 7.70
C ILE A 46 15.87 2.75 7.37
N PRO A 47 16.34 1.76 8.14
CA PRO A 47 17.56 1.03 7.77
C PRO A 47 17.43 0.32 6.41
N ALA A 48 16.30 -0.34 6.15
CA ALA A 48 16.05 -0.99 4.86
C ALA A 48 16.05 0.01 3.69
N PHE A 49 15.51 1.21 3.91
CA PHE A 49 15.52 2.30 2.93
C PHE A 49 16.93 2.81 2.65
N ILE A 50 17.73 3.05 3.68
CA ILE A 50 19.13 3.50 3.52
C ILE A 50 19.91 2.46 2.73
N ILE A 51 19.78 1.18 3.07
CA ILE A 51 20.44 0.08 2.34
C ILE A 51 20.00 0.06 0.88
N SER A 52 18.70 0.24 0.63
CA SER A 52 18.14 0.28 -0.72
C SER A 52 18.65 1.49 -1.53
N ILE A 53 18.69 2.69 -0.94
CA ILE A 53 19.25 3.89 -1.57
C ILE A 53 20.71 3.65 -1.94
N VAL A 54 21.53 3.18 -0.99
CA VAL A 54 22.94 2.93 -1.22
C VAL A 54 23.13 1.91 -2.36
N GLY A 55 22.36 0.82 -2.35
CA GLY A 55 22.37 -0.18 -3.42
C GLY A 55 22.00 0.40 -4.78
N TYR A 56 20.92 1.20 -4.87
CA TYR A 56 20.51 1.83 -6.12
C TYR A 56 21.49 2.91 -6.61
N ILE A 57 22.16 3.63 -5.72
CA ILE A 57 23.22 4.58 -6.08
C ILE A 57 24.40 3.86 -6.73
N PHE A 58 24.89 2.78 -6.11
CA PHE A 58 26.02 2.02 -6.65
C PHE A 58 25.70 1.35 -8.00
N LEU A 59 24.50 0.78 -8.12
CA LEU A 59 24.05 0.16 -9.37
C LEU A 59 23.74 1.20 -10.46
N GLY A 60 23.21 2.36 -10.07
CA GLY A 60 22.82 3.45 -10.97
C GLY A 60 23.97 4.31 -11.47
N HIS A 61 25.16 4.23 -10.86
CA HIS A 61 26.33 5.02 -11.25
C HIS A 61 26.83 4.72 -12.68
N GLN A 62 26.47 3.56 -13.26
CA GLN A 62 26.81 3.19 -14.64
C GLN A 62 25.79 3.64 -15.69
N SER A 63 24.65 4.21 -15.28
CA SER A 63 23.69 4.79 -16.23
C SER A 63 24.23 6.12 -16.75
N GLY A 64 24.48 6.20 -18.07
CA GLY A 64 24.96 7.41 -18.74
C GLY A 64 24.07 8.63 -18.53
N SER A 65 24.60 9.80 -18.91
CA SER A 65 23.98 11.14 -18.77
C SER A 65 22.45 11.11 -18.92
N ALA A 66 21.75 11.57 -17.88
CA ALA A 66 20.30 11.70 -17.90
C ALA A 66 19.85 12.48 -19.15
N ASP A 67 18.94 11.90 -19.92
CA ASP A 67 18.39 12.54 -21.10
C ASP A 67 17.38 13.63 -20.68
N LEU A 68 17.89 14.84 -20.45
CA LEU A 68 17.10 16.00 -20.10
C LEU A 68 16.20 16.46 -21.26
N GLN A 69 16.52 16.12 -22.51
CA GLN A 69 15.69 16.49 -23.66
C GLN A 69 14.35 15.73 -23.66
N SER A 70 14.37 14.44 -23.30
CA SER A 70 13.14 13.66 -23.13
C SER A 70 12.25 14.22 -22.00
N VAL A 71 12.85 14.79 -20.95
CA VAL A 71 12.09 15.43 -19.86
C VAL A 71 11.44 16.74 -20.34
N ASP A 72 12.19 17.59 -21.04
CA ASP A 72 11.67 18.84 -21.58
C ASP A 72 10.56 18.60 -22.60
N ALA A 73 10.72 17.61 -23.49
CA ALA A 73 9.68 17.21 -24.44
C ALA A 73 8.40 16.77 -23.71
N MET A 74 8.53 15.95 -22.66
CA MET A 74 7.38 15.51 -21.85
C MET A 74 6.66 16.69 -21.17
N VAL A 75 7.42 17.62 -20.57
CA VAL A 75 6.86 18.81 -19.92
C VAL A 75 6.11 19.68 -20.93
N GLN A 76 6.66 19.88 -22.13
CA GLN A 76 6.00 20.65 -23.19
C GLN A 76 4.69 20.00 -23.64
N THR A 77 4.68 18.69 -23.88
CA THR A 77 3.47 17.96 -24.26
C THR A 77 2.37 18.06 -23.18
N LEU A 78 2.75 17.95 -21.90
CA LEU A 78 1.82 18.12 -20.78
C LEU A 78 1.22 19.53 -20.71
N HIS A 79 2.05 20.57 -20.91
CA HIS A 79 1.57 21.96 -20.92
C HIS A 79 0.64 22.28 -22.09
N GLN A 80 0.79 21.59 -23.22
CA GLN A 80 -0.07 21.78 -24.39
C GLN A 80 -1.41 21.03 -24.24
N GLY A 81 -1.40 19.83 -23.64
CA GLY A 81 -2.59 18.99 -23.51
C GLY A 81 -3.44 19.22 -22.26
N PHE A 82 -2.88 19.82 -21.20
CA PHE A 82 -3.53 19.89 -19.89
C PHE A 82 -3.47 21.27 -19.24
N TRP A 83 -4.52 21.60 -18.49
CA TRP A 83 -4.50 22.76 -17.60
C TRP A 83 -3.68 22.46 -16.35
N ILE A 84 -2.41 22.89 -16.37
CA ILE A 84 -1.48 22.76 -15.25
C ILE A 84 -1.51 24.06 -14.44
N SER A 85 -2.09 24.00 -13.24
CA SER A 85 -2.20 25.13 -12.31
C SER A 85 -2.03 24.63 -10.87
N PRO A 86 -1.50 25.43 -9.93
CA PRO A 86 -1.45 25.06 -8.52
C PRO A 86 -2.81 24.61 -7.94
N ILE A 87 -3.93 25.07 -8.52
CA ILE A 87 -5.29 24.66 -8.14
C ILE A 87 -5.53 23.17 -8.41
N THR A 88 -4.89 22.55 -9.41
CA THR A 88 -5.09 21.12 -9.70
C THR A 88 -4.49 20.20 -8.65
N LEU A 89 -3.67 20.73 -7.73
CA LEU A 89 -3.16 20.01 -6.55
C LEU A 89 -4.17 19.93 -5.40
N LEU A 90 -5.30 20.64 -5.48
CA LEU A 90 -6.29 20.70 -4.40
C LEU A 90 -6.84 19.32 -3.97
N PRO A 91 -7.18 18.38 -4.87
CA PRO A 91 -7.59 17.03 -4.47
C PRO A 91 -6.54 16.33 -3.61
N VAL A 92 -5.27 16.43 -4.01
CA VAL A 92 -4.13 15.83 -3.29
C VAL A 92 -3.91 16.53 -1.94
N ALA A 93 -4.02 17.87 -1.90
CA ALA A 93 -3.93 18.63 -0.66
C ALA A 93 -5.03 18.24 0.34
N VAL A 94 -6.26 18.01 -0.14
CA VAL A 94 -7.37 17.53 0.70
C VAL A 94 -7.07 16.14 1.26
N LEU A 95 -6.53 15.22 0.44
CA LEU A 95 -6.10 13.91 0.91
C LEU A 95 -5.07 14.03 2.04
N PHE A 96 -4.04 14.87 1.88
CA PHE A 96 -3.01 15.09 2.91
C PHE A 96 -3.56 15.77 4.17
N LEU A 97 -4.51 16.70 4.04
CA LEU A 97 -5.13 17.36 5.18
C LEU A 97 -5.95 16.37 6.01
N PHE A 98 -6.72 15.50 5.35
CA PHE A 98 -7.55 14.49 6.02
C PHE A 98 -6.71 13.35 6.60
N ALA A 99 -5.65 12.97 5.90
CA ALA A 99 -4.60 12.10 6.40
C ALA A 99 -4.02 12.58 7.73
N TRP A 100 -3.63 13.87 7.80
CA TRP A 100 -3.13 14.48 9.02
C TRP A 100 -4.21 14.48 10.11
N LYS A 101 -5.44 14.83 9.76
CA LYS A 101 -6.58 14.78 10.69
C LYS A 101 -7.02 13.37 11.10
N LYS A 102 -6.34 12.31 10.64
CA LYS A 102 -6.62 10.91 10.98
C LYS A 102 -8.04 10.48 10.57
N VAL A 103 -8.57 11.08 9.51
CA VAL A 103 -9.87 10.70 8.96
C VAL A 103 -9.73 9.33 8.26
N PRO A 104 -10.71 8.43 8.37
CA PRO A 104 -10.66 7.14 7.67
C PRO A 104 -10.42 7.29 6.17
N ALA A 105 -9.79 6.28 5.56
CA ALA A 105 -9.36 6.33 4.16
C ALA A 105 -10.53 6.49 3.17
N ILE A 106 -11.63 5.75 3.36
CA ILE A 106 -12.77 5.78 2.42
C ILE A 106 -13.39 7.19 2.29
N PRO A 107 -13.79 7.89 3.38
CA PRO A 107 -14.25 9.27 3.30
C PRO A 107 -13.23 10.22 2.67
N THR A 108 -11.94 10.02 3.00
CA THR A 108 -10.85 10.85 2.48
C THR A 108 -10.74 10.75 0.96
N LEU A 109 -10.76 9.52 0.42
CA LEU A 109 -10.73 9.27 -1.01
C LEU A 109 -11.99 9.80 -1.72
N LEU A 110 -13.17 9.62 -1.14
CA LEU A 110 -14.42 10.12 -1.72
C LEU A 110 -14.42 11.65 -1.86
N VAL A 111 -14.04 12.37 -0.78
CA VAL A 111 -13.97 13.83 -0.83
C VAL A 111 -12.91 14.30 -1.82
N GLY A 112 -11.73 13.67 -1.83
CA GLY A 112 -10.68 13.97 -2.81
C GLY A 112 -11.17 13.79 -4.27
N SER A 113 -11.86 12.69 -4.56
CA SER A 113 -12.44 12.42 -5.88
C SER A 113 -13.54 13.42 -6.24
N THR A 114 -14.42 13.78 -5.31
CA THR A 114 -15.46 14.81 -5.55
C THR A 114 -14.82 16.16 -5.88
N VAL A 115 -13.78 16.56 -5.15
CA VAL A 115 -13.04 17.79 -5.45
C VAL A 115 -12.40 17.74 -6.84
N ALA A 116 -11.82 16.60 -7.23
CA ALA A 116 -11.25 16.42 -8.57
C ALA A 116 -12.31 16.54 -9.67
N VAL A 117 -13.50 15.95 -9.47
CA VAL A 117 -14.64 16.07 -10.39
C VAL A 117 -15.09 17.52 -10.52
N ILE A 118 -15.21 18.25 -9.41
CA ILE A 118 -15.58 19.68 -9.44
C ILE A 118 -14.55 20.49 -10.24
N LEU A 119 -13.25 20.25 -10.04
CA LEU A 119 -12.21 20.92 -10.81
C LEU A 119 -12.25 20.57 -12.30
N ALA A 120 -12.62 19.33 -12.66
CA ALA A 120 -12.78 18.94 -14.05
C ALA A 120 -13.89 19.75 -14.76
N PHE A 121 -15.02 19.97 -14.08
CA PHE A 121 -16.10 20.84 -14.61
C PHE A 121 -15.72 22.32 -14.67
N ILE A 122 -14.86 22.80 -13.76
CA ILE A 122 -14.34 24.18 -13.79
C ILE A 122 -13.38 24.36 -14.97
N ASN A 123 -12.56 23.33 -15.26
CA ASN A 123 -11.61 23.37 -16.36
C ASN A 123 -12.30 23.28 -17.73
N ASP A 124 -13.30 22.39 -17.86
CA ASP A 124 -14.07 22.21 -19.08
C ASP A 124 -15.57 22.34 -18.79
N HIS A 125 -16.13 23.51 -19.09
CA HIS A 125 -17.55 23.80 -18.90
C HIS A 125 -18.47 22.99 -19.84
N HIS A 126 -17.94 22.36 -20.89
CA HIS A 126 -18.69 21.53 -21.83
C HIS A 126 -18.66 20.04 -21.46
N LEU A 127 -17.93 19.68 -20.40
CA LEU A 127 -17.84 18.32 -19.92
C LEU A 127 -19.23 17.82 -19.48
N SER A 128 -19.74 16.76 -20.11
CA SER A 128 -21.03 16.19 -19.73
C SER A 128 -20.89 15.25 -18.52
N LEU A 129 -21.93 15.15 -17.71
CA LEU A 129 -21.97 14.21 -16.57
C LEU A 129 -21.78 12.75 -17.04
N ALA A 130 -22.31 12.41 -18.21
CA ALA A 130 -22.12 11.08 -18.80
C ALA A 130 -20.65 10.80 -19.11
N LYS A 131 -19.92 11.79 -19.66
CA LYS A 131 -18.48 11.67 -19.96
C LYS A 131 -17.67 11.49 -18.68
N VAL A 132 -17.97 12.24 -17.62
CA VAL A 132 -17.32 12.08 -16.30
C VAL A 132 -17.57 10.68 -15.75
N SER A 133 -18.81 10.19 -15.82
CA SER A 133 -19.14 8.84 -15.36
C SER A 133 -18.36 7.77 -16.12
N THR A 134 -18.21 7.93 -17.44
CA THR A 134 -17.37 7.02 -18.24
C THR A 134 -15.91 7.10 -17.79
N ILE A 135 -15.34 8.30 -17.62
CA ILE A 135 -13.95 8.47 -17.17
C ILE A 135 -13.72 7.82 -15.79
N LEU A 136 -14.66 7.95 -14.85
CA LEU A 136 -14.57 7.30 -13.54
C LEU A 136 -14.63 5.77 -13.66
N MET A 137 -15.46 5.25 -14.55
CA MET A 137 -15.70 3.82 -14.73
C MET A 137 -14.56 3.14 -15.50
N SER A 138 -14.26 3.59 -16.71
CA SER A 138 -13.28 2.99 -17.63
C SER A 138 -11.87 3.58 -17.50
N GLY A 139 -11.75 4.79 -16.94
CA GLY A 139 -10.50 5.55 -16.89
C GLY A 139 -10.41 6.62 -17.97
N TYR A 140 -9.54 7.60 -17.74
CA TYR A 140 -9.15 8.57 -18.76
C TYR A 140 -8.22 7.92 -19.78
N VAL A 141 -8.36 8.28 -21.05
CA VAL A 141 -7.47 7.85 -22.14
C VAL A 141 -6.87 9.12 -22.74
N ALA A 142 -5.56 9.25 -22.62
CA ALA A 142 -4.80 10.36 -23.18
C ALA A 142 -4.47 10.09 -24.65
N ASP A 143 -4.52 11.15 -25.47
CA ASP A 143 -4.11 11.17 -26.87
C ASP A 143 -3.28 12.43 -27.10
N THR A 144 -2.00 12.34 -26.76
CA THR A 144 -1.04 13.45 -26.78
C THR A 144 -0.05 13.34 -27.94
N GLY A 145 -0.09 12.23 -28.70
CA GLY A 145 0.84 11.92 -29.77
C GLY A 145 2.16 11.30 -29.30
N ASP A 146 2.39 11.20 -27.98
CA ASP A 146 3.50 10.49 -27.36
C ASP A 146 2.99 9.25 -26.63
N GLN A 147 3.35 8.07 -27.14
CA GLN A 147 2.89 6.79 -26.59
C GLN A 147 3.29 6.58 -25.12
N SER A 148 4.44 7.13 -24.68
CA SER A 148 4.90 7.01 -23.30
C SER A 148 4.01 7.84 -22.37
N ILE A 149 3.69 9.07 -22.76
CA ILE A 149 2.80 9.97 -22.01
C ILE A 149 1.38 9.42 -21.99
N ASP A 150 0.90 8.93 -23.14
CA ASP A 150 -0.44 8.36 -23.26
C ASP A 150 -0.61 7.14 -22.34
N THR A 151 0.39 6.27 -22.30
CA THR A 151 0.41 5.12 -21.37
C THR A 151 0.47 5.57 -19.91
N LEU A 152 1.23 6.62 -19.60
CA LEU A 152 1.39 7.13 -18.23
C LEU A 152 0.10 7.75 -17.67
N LEU A 153 -0.64 8.47 -18.51
CA LEU A 153 -1.88 9.16 -18.16
C LEU A 153 -3.12 8.25 -18.27
N SER A 154 -3.06 7.20 -19.09
CA SER A 154 -4.13 6.22 -19.25
C SER A 154 -4.06 5.08 -18.23
N ARG A 155 -4.36 5.40 -16.97
CA ARG A 155 -4.19 4.49 -15.80
C ARG A 155 -5.39 3.58 -15.50
N GLY A 156 -6.46 3.65 -16.29
CA GLY A 156 -7.68 2.88 -16.06
C GLY A 156 -8.59 3.47 -14.96
N GLY A 157 -9.80 2.92 -14.85
CA GLY A 157 -10.83 3.35 -13.89
C GLY A 157 -11.20 2.25 -12.89
N ILE A 158 -12.42 2.33 -12.35
CA ILE A 158 -12.97 1.30 -11.45
C ILE A 158 -12.93 -0.09 -12.09
N GLU A 159 -13.25 -0.19 -13.40
CA GLU A 159 -13.24 -1.45 -14.14
C GLU A 159 -11.90 -2.16 -14.10
N SER A 160 -10.80 -1.40 -14.23
CA SER A 160 -9.43 -1.94 -14.21
C SER A 160 -9.06 -2.51 -12.83
N MET A 161 -9.77 -2.13 -11.77
CA MET A 161 -9.57 -2.65 -10.42
C MET A 161 -10.54 -3.78 -10.05
N LEU A 162 -11.63 -3.99 -10.80
CA LEU A 162 -12.62 -5.03 -10.50
C LEU A 162 -12.04 -6.44 -10.49
N GLY A 163 -11.11 -6.74 -11.41
CA GLY A 163 -10.45 -8.04 -11.46
C GLY A 163 -9.65 -8.32 -10.18
N SER A 164 -8.87 -7.35 -9.71
CA SER A 164 -8.15 -7.44 -8.44
C SER A 164 -9.11 -7.51 -7.25
N ALA A 165 -10.19 -6.73 -7.25
CA ALA A 165 -11.21 -6.77 -6.20
C ALA A 165 -11.90 -8.13 -6.11
N ALA A 166 -12.24 -8.73 -7.25
CA ALA A 166 -12.84 -10.07 -7.31
C ALA A 166 -11.88 -11.14 -6.75
N LEU A 167 -10.60 -11.09 -7.13
CA LEU A 167 -9.57 -11.98 -6.56
C LEU A 167 -9.45 -11.82 -5.04
N ILE A 168 -9.47 -10.58 -4.53
CA ILE A 168 -9.46 -10.31 -3.08
C ILE A 168 -10.68 -10.92 -2.40
N ILE A 169 -11.89 -10.74 -2.95
CA ILE A 169 -13.12 -11.31 -2.37
C ILE A 169 -13.04 -12.85 -2.33
N LEU A 170 -12.56 -13.48 -3.39
CA LEU A 170 -12.37 -14.93 -3.45
C LEU A 170 -11.31 -15.41 -2.45
N ALA A 171 -10.18 -14.70 -2.35
CA ALA A 171 -9.10 -15.01 -1.41
C ALA A 171 -9.56 -14.88 0.05
N LEU A 172 -10.30 -13.81 0.37
CA LEU A 172 -10.92 -13.63 1.69
C LEU A 172 -11.97 -14.73 1.97
N GLY A 173 -12.75 -15.14 0.96
CA GLY A 173 -13.68 -16.26 1.07
C GLY A 173 -12.98 -17.58 1.38
N LEU A 174 -11.93 -17.93 0.63
CA LEU A 174 -11.10 -19.10 0.85
C LEU A 174 -10.44 -19.06 2.25
N GLY A 175 -9.83 -17.94 2.59
CA GLY A 175 -9.21 -17.74 3.88
C GLY A 175 -10.20 -17.83 5.05
N GLY A 176 -11.40 -17.30 4.89
CA GLY A 176 -12.50 -17.48 5.85
C GLY A 176 -12.88 -18.95 6.04
N LEU A 177 -12.90 -19.76 4.97
CA LEU A 177 -13.10 -21.21 5.07
C LEU A 177 -11.96 -21.90 5.82
N LEU A 178 -10.71 -21.54 5.53
CA LEU A 178 -9.53 -22.10 6.22
C LEU A 178 -9.54 -21.80 7.72
N ILE A 179 -10.05 -20.63 8.12
CA ILE A 179 -10.30 -20.26 9.53
C ILE A 179 -11.44 -21.10 10.10
N LYS A 180 -12.59 -21.17 9.42
CA LYS A 180 -13.78 -21.89 9.89
C LYS A 180 -13.52 -23.38 10.10
N PHE A 181 -12.70 -24.00 9.26
CA PHE A 181 -12.29 -25.40 9.39
C PHE A 181 -11.11 -25.62 10.36
N ASN A 182 -10.66 -24.59 11.08
CA ASN A 182 -9.52 -24.65 12.02
C ASN A 182 -8.21 -25.15 11.40
N ILE A 183 -8.05 -25.07 10.08
CA ILE A 183 -6.82 -25.52 9.40
C ILE A 183 -5.66 -24.63 9.82
N VAL A 184 -5.85 -23.30 9.77
CA VAL A 184 -4.81 -22.35 10.16
C VAL A 184 -4.53 -22.41 11.66
N ALA A 185 -5.56 -22.52 12.49
CA ALA A 185 -5.40 -22.68 13.94
C ALA A 185 -4.58 -23.92 14.30
N THR A 186 -4.86 -25.06 13.65
CA THR A 186 -4.11 -26.32 13.86
C THR A 186 -2.64 -26.20 13.45
N LEU A 187 -2.35 -25.52 12.33
CA LEU A 187 -0.97 -25.27 11.90
C LEU A 187 -0.21 -24.42 12.90
N ILE A 188 -0.84 -23.36 13.43
CA ILE A 188 -0.19 -22.47 14.37
C ILE A 188 -0.06 -23.10 15.77
N ASP A 189 -1.04 -23.88 16.24
CA ASP A 189 -0.98 -24.57 17.54
C ASP A 189 0.16 -25.58 17.61
N LYS A 190 0.46 -26.28 16.50
CA LYS A 190 1.66 -27.13 16.41
C LYS A 190 2.97 -26.35 16.60
N ILE A 191 3.01 -25.09 16.17
CA ILE A 191 4.20 -24.24 16.21
C ILE A 191 4.31 -23.49 17.55
N LYS A 192 3.16 -23.19 18.19
CA LYS A 192 3.07 -22.46 19.46
C LYS A 192 3.83 -23.12 20.61
N GLY A 193 3.93 -24.46 20.61
CA GLY A 193 4.68 -25.23 21.61
C GLY A 193 6.19 -24.95 21.61
N TYR A 194 6.74 -24.44 20.51
CA TYR A 194 8.18 -24.12 20.39
C TYR A 194 8.55 -22.70 20.86
N VAL A 195 7.55 -21.89 21.21
CA VAL A 195 7.71 -20.52 21.69
C VAL A 195 8.18 -20.56 23.15
N ASN A 196 9.51 -20.50 23.33
CA ASN A 196 10.11 -20.49 24.67
C ASN A 196 10.95 -19.24 24.98
N ASN A 197 11.25 -18.41 23.98
CA ASN A 197 12.01 -17.17 24.17
C ASN A 197 11.54 -16.05 23.21
N PRO A 198 11.90 -14.79 23.47
CA PRO A 198 11.47 -13.65 22.65
C PRO A 198 11.89 -13.74 21.18
N ALA A 199 13.10 -14.20 20.89
CA ALA A 199 13.61 -14.30 19.52
C ALA A 199 12.82 -15.32 18.68
N LYS A 200 12.53 -16.50 19.26
CA LYS A 200 11.69 -17.52 18.62
C LYS A 200 10.26 -17.05 18.46
N LEU A 201 9.71 -16.31 19.41
CA LEU A 201 8.36 -15.75 19.25
C LEU A 201 8.27 -14.84 18.02
N ILE A 202 9.22 -13.91 17.88
CA ILE A 202 9.27 -12.98 16.74
C ILE A 202 9.50 -13.76 15.44
N ALA A 203 10.47 -14.69 15.42
CA ALA A 203 10.77 -15.49 14.24
C ALA A 203 9.59 -16.37 13.79
N LEU A 204 8.92 -17.04 14.73
CA LEU A 204 7.75 -17.87 14.44
C LEU A 204 6.56 -17.01 13.98
N THR A 205 6.37 -15.83 14.57
CA THR A 205 5.34 -14.89 14.10
C THR A 205 5.61 -14.47 12.65
N ALA A 206 6.85 -14.10 12.33
CA ALA A 206 7.24 -13.73 10.96
C ALA A 206 7.08 -14.90 9.97
N LEU A 207 7.58 -16.08 10.32
CA LEU A 207 7.46 -17.28 9.49
C LEU A 207 6.01 -17.71 9.28
N SER A 208 5.16 -17.59 10.30
CA SER A 208 3.72 -17.84 10.15
C SER A 208 3.04 -16.81 9.26
N SER A 209 3.38 -15.52 9.38
CA SER A 209 2.86 -14.49 8.46
C SER A 209 3.26 -14.76 7.01
N VAL A 210 4.54 -15.04 6.75
CA VAL A 210 5.00 -15.38 5.40
C VAL A 210 4.35 -16.67 4.92
N GLY A 211 4.31 -17.72 5.75
CA GLY A 211 3.73 -19.01 5.39
C GLY A 211 2.24 -18.93 5.06
N ILE A 212 1.46 -18.15 5.83
CA ILE A 212 0.05 -17.92 5.52
C ILE A 212 -0.10 -17.09 4.24
N ASN A 213 0.72 -16.06 4.04
CA ASN A 213 0.65 -15.28 2.79
C ASN A 213 0.96 -16.16 1.57
N LEU A 214 1.95 -17.05 1.66
CA LEU A 214 2.28 -17.99 0.57
C LEU A 214 1.18 -19.02 0.30
N LEU A 215 0.48 -19.49 1.34
CA LEU A 215 -0.58 -20.50 1.20
C LEU A 215 -1.91 -19.91 0.73
N VAL A 216 -2.26 -18.71 1.21
CA VAL A 216 -3.57 -18.08 0.99
C VAL A 216 -3.50 -17.02 -0.13
N GLY A 217 -2.33 -16.43 -0.38
CA GLY A 217 -2.15 -15.36 -1.36
C GLY A 217 -2.81 -14.04 -0.96
N GLU A 218 -3.03 -13.83 0.35
CA GLU A 218 -3.83 -12.72 0.86
C GLU A 218 -3.13 -12.08 2.09
N GLN A 219 -2.94 -10.76 2.02
CA GLN A 219 -2.15 -10.00 2.98
C GLN A 219 -2.89 -9.67 4.29
N TYR A 220 -4.22 -9.51 4.28
CA TYR A 220 -4.95 -9.22 5.52
C TYR A 220 -4.93 -10.45 6.44
N LEU A 221 -5.11 -11.65 5.89
CA LEU A 221 -5.11 -12.90 6.64
C LEU A 221 -3.73 -13.29 7.15
N SER A 222 -2.67 -12.95 6.41
CA SER A 222 -1.29 -13.13 6.85
C SER A 222 -0.92 -12.25 8.06
N ILE A 223 -1.67 -11.17 8.29
CA ILE A 223 -1.56 -10.30 9.46
C ILE A 223 -2.48 -10.78 10.59
N ILE A 224 -3.77 -11.03 10.29
CA ILE A 224 -4.79 -11.33 11.31
C ILE A 224 -4.47 -12.63 12.04
N LEU A 225 -4.14 -13.70 11.32
CA LEU A 225 -4.08 -15.04 11.92
C LEU A 225 -2.87 -15.24 12.84
N PRO A 226 -1.63 -14.93 12.41
CA PRO A 226 -0.50 -14.96 13.33
C PRO A 226 -0.67 -13.94 14.45
N GLY A 227 -1.27 -12.79 14.14
CA GLY A 227 -1.52 -11.73 15.10
C GLY A 227 -2.37 -12.20 16.27
N GLU A 228 -3.58 -12.70 16.01
CA GLU A 228 -4.46 -13.22 17.06
C GLU A 228 -3.85 -14.45 17.76
N THR A 229 -3.15 -15.31 17.03
CA THR A 229 -2.61 -16.53 17.65
C THR A 229 -1.45 -16.25 18.61
N PHE A 230 -0.51 -15.38 18.23
CA PHE A 230 0.68 -15.09 19.03
C PHE A 230 0.49 -13.96 20.06
N LYS A 231 -0.58 -13.17 19.98
CA LYS A 231 -0.91 -12.08 20.92
C LYS A 231 -0.83 -12.46 22.39
N SER A 232 -1.38 -13.62 22.74
CA SER A 232 -1.32 -14.17 24.10
C SER A 232 0.12 -14.53 24.52
N SER A 233 0.94 -15.02 23.59
CA SER A 233 2.34 -15.41 23.84
C SER A 233 3.25 -14.21 24.08
N PHE A 234 3.02 -13.09 23.36
CA PHE A 234 3.70 -11.82 23.61
C PHE A 234 3.41 -11.30 25.02
N THR A 235 2.13 -11.37 25.43
CA THR A 235 1.71 -10.96 26.78
C THR A 235 2.33 -11.86 27.86
N ARG A 236 2.33 -13.18 27.64
CA ARG A 236 2.90 -14.18 28.59
C ARG A 236 4.40 -14.01 28.81
N LEU A 237 5.15 -13.65 27.77
CA LEU A 237 6.60 -13.43 27.86
C LEU A 237 6.96 -11.98 28.25
N GLY A 238 5.98 -11.13 28.57
CA GLY A 238 6.22 -9.74 28.95
C GLY A 238 6.79 -8.86 27.83
N ILE A 239 6.57 -9.25 26.57
CA ILE A 239 7.07 -8.53 25.40
C ILE A 239 6.00 -7.55 24.94
N ASP A 240 6.42 -6.30 24.73
CA ASP A 240 5.54 -5.23 24.25
C ASP A 240 4.88 -5.60 22.90
N LYS A 241 3.57 -5.38 22.80
CA LYS A 241 2.77 -5.71 21.61
C LYS A 241 3.19 -4.88 20.39
N LYS A 242 3.93 -3.77 20.56
CA LYS A 242 4.51 -3.06 19.41
C LYS A 242 5.47 -3.93 18.58
N TYR A 243 6.13 -4.91 19.20
CA TYR A 243 6.98 -5.86 18.48
C TYR A 243 6.16 -6.88 17.70
N LEU A 244 5.01 -7.30 18.24
CA LEU A 244 4.05 -8.14 17.51
C LEU A 244 3.56 -7.38 16.26
N THR A 245 3.01 -6.18 16.44
CA THR A 245 2.43 -5.41 15.32
C THR A 245 3.48 -5.11 14.25
N ARG A 246 4.70 -4.74 14.64
CA ARG A 246 5.82 -4.55 13.71
C ARG A 246 6.17 -5.84 12.96
N THR A 247 6.22 -6.99 13.65
CA THR A 247 6.54 -8.26 13.00
C THR A 247 5.48 -8.67 11.99
N LEU A 248 4.20 -8.51 12.33
CA LEU A 248 3.08 -8.78 11.41
C LEU A 248 3.11 -7.86 10.19
N ALA A 249 3.39 -6.57 10.43
CA ALA A 249 3.51 -5.55 9.39
C ALA A 249 4.66 -5.87 8.42
N ASP A 250 5.84 -6.18 8.95
CA ASP A 250 7.03 -6.46 8.15
C ASP A 250 6.87 -7.80 7.39
N ALA A 251 6.43 -8.87 8.05
CA ALA A 251 6.36 -10.19 7.43
C ALA A 251 5.10 -10.43 6.57
N GLY A 252 3.96 -9.87 6.98
CA GLY A 252 2.68 -10.08 6.31
C GLY A 252 2.57 -9.35 4.96
N ARG A 253 3.25 -8.21 4.79
CA ARG A 253 3.15 -7.36 3.59
C ARG A 253 4.15 -7.71 2.47
N GLN A 254 5.22 -8.46 2.76
CA GLN A 254 6.34 -8.64 1.83
C GLN A 254 6.12 -9.68 0.70
N SER A 255 5.05 -10.48 0.74
CA SER A 255 4.99 -11.73 -0.04
C SER A 255 3.94 -11.78 -1.16
N THR A 256 3.39 -10.66 -1.63
CA THR A 256 2.39 -10.72 -2.73
C THR A 256 2.58 -9.65 -3.81
N ARG A 257 3.21 -10.07 -4.92
CA ARG A 257 2.66 -9.97 -6.28
C ARG A 257 2.93 -11.28 -7.00
#